data_AF-A0A0V0THU1-F1
#
_entry.id   AF-A0A0V0THU1-F1
#
_cell.length_a   1.000
_cell.length_b   1.000
_cell.length_c   1.000
_cell.angle_alpha   90.00
_cell.angle_beta   90.00
_cell.angle_gamma   90.00
#
_symmetry.space_group_name_H-M   'P 1'
#
loop_
_entity.id
_entity.type
_entity.pdbx_description
1 polymer ?
#
loop_
_entity_poly.entity_id
_entity_poly.type
_entity_poly.pdbx_seq_one_letter_code
_entity_poly.pdbx_strand_id
1 'polypeptide(L)'
;MSFSKRCLITCIRWILMLWAYFPSISQATSKCQNAAGAGDADWAILYKAPAQTNGKILFAGAAGGNWAGSPQSVTLNNGHSFAKALEHVIAANAENKFISYNNDPPDVPKVRTKSNSKGVLMMDTGNNDAAAWIVHTVPGFPKARTGYLFPPAEVQKGHLLICLTIKEDQIDTIALTLRSATPLIYYNDIPDAQMNSRPNLRKLVFGESRILPPLAVIKDTSTATGPGLKVTIYSKGEKSRYEIYRKILLKKLKSTVKVWTARDNKLKSDCRIPGRNIRLVTSPISVNGDQSTLENDVSQWLVTETGNKFCAVDKPYQRALKNCTGAGRTGGALHDPPITSQLTQRLHRSLGYVITTVNKIRSISCNDRLFSQMYEQNDEEFNRLLMVVERTRSAISQFASNLALFKRNFGRKEFYQFQSFAALRKSEEVHDDGIQVYCDHLVVLKKGMQERFQDILTM
;
A
#
# COMPACT_ATOMS: atom_id res chain seq x y z
N MET A 1 36.39 -43.58 37.33
CA MET A 1 35.85 -42.96 36.10
C MET A 1 36.83 -41.88 35.66
N SER A 2 37.56 -42.09 34.55
CA SER A 2 38.75 -41.32 34.12
C SER A 2 38.48 -39.80 34.01
N PHE A 3 39.48 -39.00 34.40
CA PHE A 3 39.52 -37.52 34.36
C PHE A 3 39.04 -36.94 33.02
N SER A 4 39.27 -37.68 31.92
CA SER A 4 38.80 -37.36 30.56
C SER A 4 37.26 -37.27 30.43
N LYS A 5 36.50 -38.15 31.11
CA LYS A 5 35.02 -38.15 31.02
C LYS A 5 34.39 -36.95 31.74
N ARG A 6 34.98 -36.47 32.84
CA ARG A 6 34.51 -35.28 33.56
C ARG A 6 34.77 -34.00 32.77
N CYS A 7 35.91 -33.90 32.11
CA CYS A 7 36.23 -32.76 31.24
C CYS A 7 35.25 -32.68 30.06
N LEU A 8 34.97 -33.81 29.40
CA LEU A 8 34.01 -33.89 28.28
C LEU A 8 32.59 -33.45 28.67
N ILE A 9 32.07 -33.92 29.82
CA ILE A 9 30.73 -33.55 30.32
C ILE A 9 30.66 -32.07 30.68
N THR A 10 31.75 -31.51 31.21
CA THR A 10 31.83 -30.09 31.57
C THR A 10 31.86 -29.23 30.30
N CYS A 11 32.66 -29.60 29.30
CA CYS A 11 32.67 -28.92 28.00
C CYS A 11 31.30 -28.98 27.29
N ILE A 12 30.60 -30.13 27.31
CA ILE A 12 29.25 -30.25 26.72
C ILE A 12 28.25 -29.34 27.45
N ARG A 13 28.31 -29.25 28.78
CA ARG A 13 27.47 -28.32 29.56
C ARG A 13 27.75 -26.85 29.24
N TRP A 14 29.01 -26.46 29.06
CA TRP A 14 29.37 -25.11 28.64
C TRP A 14 28.95 -24.80 27.22
N ILE A 15 29.07 -25.76 26.29
CA ILE A 15 28.57 -25.63 24.91
C ILE A 15 27.05 -25.47 24.89
N LEU A 16 26.31 -26.27 25.66
CA LEU A 16 24.85 -26.16 25.77
C LEU A 16 24.40 -24.87 26.45
N MET A 17 25.12 -24.41 27.47
CA MET A 17 24.88 -23.10 28.08
C MET A 17 25.18 -21.96 27.11
N LEU A 18 26.27 -22.02 26.34
CA LEU A 18 26.58 -21.05 25.29
C LEU A 18 25.51 -21.08 24.20
N TRP A 19 25.01 -22.25 23.79
CA TRP A 19 23.90 -22.36 22.83
C TRP A 19 22.56 -21.82 23.35
N ALA A 20 22.35 -21.84 24.66
CA ALA A 20 21.14 -21.29 25.31
C ALA A 20 21.26 -19.80 25.67
N TYR A 21 22.49 -19.28 25.85
CA TYR A 21 22.77 -17.89 26.25
C TYR A 21 23.25 -16.99 25.10
N PHE A 22 23.72 -17.55 23.99
CA PHE A 22 23.77 -16.77 22.75
C PHE A 22 22.32 -16.62 22.29
N PRO A 23 21.75 -15.39 22.28
CA PRO A 23 20.61 -15.18 21.42
C PRO A 23 21.08 -15.64 20.04
N SER A 24 20.33 -16.54 19.41
CA SER A 24 20.49 -16.86 18.00
C SER A 24 20.90 -15.57 17.31
N ILE A 25 22.11 -15.52 16.72
CA ILE A 25 22.58 -14.33 15.99
C ILE A 25 21.36 -13.86 15.20
N SER A 26 20.83 -12.69 15.57
CA SER A 26 19.50 -12.29 15.14
C SER A 26 19.61 -12.03 13.65
N GLN A 27 19.38 -13.08 12.85
CA GLN A 27 19.30 -12.97 11.41
C GLN A 27 18.27 -11.90 11.13
N ALA A 28 18.60 -11.00 10.20
CA ALA A 28 17.69 -9.96 9.79
C ALA A 28 16.32 -10.59 9.49
N THR A 29 15.27 -10.16 10.20
CA THR A 29 13.90 -10.64 10.00
C THR A 29 13.31 -10.04 8.71
N SER A 30 13.87 -10.39 7.55
CA SER A 30 13.37 -10.04 6.22
C SER A 30 12.33 -11.04 5.71
N LYS A 31 11.63 -11.74 6.62
CA LYS A 31 10.67 -12.80 6.29
C LYS A 31 9.41 -12.65 7.14
N CYS A 32 8.30 -13.10 6.59
CA CYS A 32 7.06 -13.23 7.34
C CYS A 32 7.20 -14.26 8.46
N GLN A 33 6.34 -14.13 9.46
CA GLN A 33 6.46 -14.91 10.68
C GLN A 33 5.17 -15.67 10.97
N ASN A 34 5.28 -16.80 11.66
CA ASN A 34 4.14 -17.53 12.20
C ASN A 34 3.35 -16.69 13.22
N ALA A 35 2.22 -17.23 13.71
CA ALA A 35 1.29 -16.48 14.57
C ALA A 35 1.97 -15.78 15.76
N ALA A 36 2.91 -16.44 16.44
CA ALA A 36 3.60 -15.94 17.63
C ALA A 36 4.82 -15.06 17.34
N GLY A 37 5.26 -14.95 16.06
CA GLY A 37 6.52 -14.29 15.76
C GLY A 37 7.76 -15.10 16.15
N ALA A 38 7.63 -16.44 16.21
CA ALA A 38 8.68 -17.33 16.72
C ALA A 38 9.33 -18.19 15.63
N GLY A 39 9.03 -17.93 14.36
CA GLY A 39 9.57 -18.70 13.25
C GLY A 39 9.05 -18.22 11.91
N ASP A 40 9.86 -18.42 10.89
CA ASP A 40 9.58 -17.98 9.53
C ASP A 40 8.32 -18.64 8.97
N ALA A 41 7.55 -17.86 8.24
CA ALA A 41 6.41 -18.30 7.44
C ALA A 41 6.59 -17.81 6.01
N ASP A 42 6.12 -18.60 5.04
CA ASP A 42 6.16 -18.24 3.63
C ASP A 42 5.22 -17.07 3.30
N TRP A 43 4.09 -17.00 4.01
CA TRP A 43 3.14 -15.90 3.95
C TRP A 43 2.32 -15.86 5.25
N ALA A 44 1.80 -14.68 5.58
CA ALA A 44 0.89 -14.48 6.70
C ALA A 44 -0.15 -13.41 6.37
N ILE A 45 -1.38 -13.60 6.83
CA ILE A 45 -2.50 -12.67 6.70
C ILE A 45 -3.07 -12.44 8.08
N LEU A 46 -3.19 -11.17 8.48
CA LEU A 46 -3.87 -10.78 9.71
C LEU A 46 -5.07 -9.93 9.38
N TYR A 47 -6.22 -10.31 9.94
CA TYR A 47 -7.44 -9.56 9.92
C TYR A 47 -7.74 -9.06 11.33
N LYS A 48 -7.69 -7.75 11.54
CA LYS A 48 -8.06 -7.12 12.80
C LYS A 48 -9.48 -6.60 12.67
N ALA A 49 -10.44 -7.16 13.42
CA ALA A 49 -11.80 -6.65 13.42
C ALA A 49 -11.89 -5.27 14.12
N PRO A 50 -12.93 -4.46 13.83
CA PRO A 50 -13.20 -3.21 14.53
C PRO A 50 -13.34 -3.41 16.04
N ALA A 51 -12.86 -2.44 16.82
CA ALA A 51 -12.86 -2.46 18.29
C ALA A 51 -12.18 -3.69 18.93
N GLN A 52 -11.43 -4.48 18.17
CA GLN A 52 -10.61 -5.58 18.66
C GLN A 52 -9.13 -5.17 18.66
N THR A 53 -8.45 -5.45 19.78
CA THR A 53 -7.01 -5.28 19.95
C THR A 53 -6.23 -6.50 19.47
N ASN A 54 -6.84 -7.69 19.50
CA ASN A 54 -6.28 -8.91 18.95
C ASN A 54 -6.79 -9.11 17.52
N GLY A 55 -5.90 -9.51 16.62
CA GLY A 55 -6.28 -9.91 15.26
C GLY A 55 -6.62 -11.40 15.17
N LYS A 56 -7.25 -11.81 14.07
CA LYS A 56 -7.21 -13.19 13.59
C LYS A 56 -6.10 -13.32 12.57
N ILE A 57 -5.32 -14.40 12.64
CA ILE A 57 -4.20 -14.65 11.76
C ILE A 57 -4.37 -16.00 11.04
N LEU A 58 -3.93 -16.02 9.78
CA LEU A 58 -3.78 -17.19 8.95
C LEU A 58 -2.38 -17.13 8.32
N PHE A 59 -1.62 -18.22 8.34
CA PHE A 59 -0.26 -18.23 7.81
C PHE A 59 0.08 -19.58 7.17
N ALA A 60 1.17 -19.62 6.41
CA ALA A 60 1.67 -20.83 5.79
C ALA A 60 1.96 -21.92 6.84
N GLY A 61 1.37 -23.10 6.69
CA GLY A 61 1.53 -24.20 7.65
C GLY A 61 0.67 -24.10 8.92
N ALA A 62 -0.28 -23.16 8.98
CA ALA A 62 -1.24 -23.10 10.08
C ALA A 62 -2.03 -24.41 10.22
N ALA A 63 -2.15 -24.91 11.46
CA ALA A 63 -2.84 -26.17 11.76
C ALA A 63 -4.29 -26.13 11.25
N GLY A 64 -4.62 -27.05 10.33
CA GLY A 64 -5.95 -27.15 9.72
C GLY A 64 -6.34 -25.99 8.80
N GLY A 65 -5.41 -25.09 8.45
CA GLY A 65 -5.64 -23.99 7.50
C GLY A 65 -6.72 -23.00 7.94
N ASN A 66 -6.98 -22.88 9.24
CA ASN A 66 -8.04 -22.02 9.77
C ASN A 66 -7.48 -20.71 10.31
N TRP A 67 -8.32 -19.67 10.29
CA TRP A 67 -8.07 -18.46 11.05
C TRP A 67 -7.99 -18.80 12.54
N ALA A 68 -6.95 -18.31 13.21
CA ALA A 68 -6.77 -18.46 14.64
C ALA A 68 -6.63 -17.08 15.29
N GLY A 69 -6.85 -16.98 16.59
CA GLY A 69 -6.53 -15.77 17.33
C GLY A 69 -5.01 -15.49 17.26
N SER A 70 -4.64 -14.24 17.02
CA SER A 70 -3.25 -13.82 17.19
C SER A 70 -2.91 -13.93 18.68
N PRO A 71 -1.74 -14.49 19.05
CA PRO A 71 -1.39 -14.75 20.45
C PRO A 71 -1.31 -13.48 21.31
N GLN A 72 -1.01 -12.33 20.70
CA GLN A 72 -0.89 -11.05 21.36
C GLN A 72 -1.61 -9.95 20.56
N SER A 73 -1.87 -8.83 21.22
CA SER A 73 -2.49 -7.67 20.59
C SER A 73 -1.61 -7.07 19.51
N VAL A 74 -2.22 -6.60 18.42
CA VAL A 74 -1.52 -5.85 17.37
C VAL A 74 -0.97 -4.51 17.85
N THR A 75 -1.31 -4.05 19.06
CA THR A 75 -0.74 -2.82 19.63
C THR A 75 0.58 -3.06 20.35
N LEU A 76 0.94 -4.32 20.62
CA LEU A 76 2.19 -4.68 21.29
C LEU A 76 3.32 -4.79 20.27
N ASN A 77 4.54 -4.50 20.71
CA ASN A 77 5.72 -4.52 19.86
C ASN A 77 6.37 -5.92 19.74
N ASN A 78 5.78 -6.96 20.32
CA ASN A 78 6.30 -8.33 20.31
C ASN A 78 5.18 -9.36 20.54
N GLY A 79 5.49 -10.64 20.32
CA GLY A 79 4.61 -11.78 20.60
C GLY A 79 3.55 -12.03 19.53
N HIS A 80 3.64 -11.34 18.39
CA HIS A 80 2.80 -11.61 17.22
C HIS A 80 3.57 -11.44 15.90
N SER A 81 3.06 -12.12 14.87
CA SER A 81 3.65 -12.19 13.52
C SER A 81 4.14 -10.85 12.97
N PHE A 82 3.26 -9.85 12.88
CA PHE A 82 3.57 -8.56 12.24
C PHE A 82 4.49 -7.65 13.06
N ALA A 83 4.56 -7.80 14.39
CA ALA A 83 5.54 -7.08 15.20
C ALA A 83 6.94 -7.62 14.90
N LYS A 84 7.09 -8.95 14.89
CA LYS A 84 8.38 -9.59 14.57
C LYS A 84 8.81 -9.32 13.12
N ALA A 85 7.89 -9.42 12.16
CA ALA A 85 8.20 -9.12 10.75
C ALA A 85 8.62 -7.66 10.51
N LEU A 86 8.22 -6.72 11.37
CA LEU A 86 8.56 -5.30 11.27
C LEU A 86 9.70 -4.88 12.22
N GLU A 87 10.32 -5.82 12.93
CA GLU A 87 11.33 -5.54 13.96
C GLU A 87 12.44 -4.62 13.42
N HIS A 88 12.96 -4.90 12.22
CA HIS A 88 14.01 -4.09 11.60
C HIS A 88 13.53 -2.94 10.72
N VAL A 89 12.21 -2.82 10.52
CA VAL A 89 11.58 -1.61 9.98
C VAL A 89 11.56 -0.52 11.07
N ILE A 90 11.41 -0.98 12.31
CA ILE A 90 11.20 -0.15 13.50
C ILE A 90 12.51 0.13 14.24
N ALA A 91 13.40 -0.86 14.34
CA ALA A 91 14.71 -0.75 14.99
C ALA A 91 15.84 -0.92 13.97
N ALA A 92 16.97 -0.24 14.18
CA ALA A 92 18.14 -0.29 13.31
C ALA A 92 18.68 -1.72 13.14
N ASN A 93 19.02 -2.08 11.89
CA ASN A 93 19.76 -3.30 11.57
C ASN A 93 20.71 -3.01 10.40
N ALA A 94 21.91 -3.58 10.45
CA ALA A 94 22.95 -3.34 9.44
C ALA A 94 22.56 -3.91 8.07
N GLU A 95 21.91 -5.07 8.05
CA GLU A 95 21.66 -5.90 6.87
C GLU A 95 20.22 -5.77 6.35
N ASN A 96 19.24 -5.46 7.21
CA ASN A 96 17.86 -5.22 6.76
C ASN A 96 17.65 -3.78 6.27
N LYS A 97 17.28 -3.64 5.00
CA LYS A 97 16.96 -2.37 4.32
C LYS A 97 15.57 -2.44 3.70
N PHE A 98 14.88 -1.31 3.62
CA PHE A 98 13.49 -1.29 3.19
C PHE A 98 13.04 0.05 2.60
N ILE A 99 11.96 -0.01 1.85
CA ILE A 99 11.10 1.14 1.54
C ILE A 99 9.79 1.01 2.28
N SER A 100 9.29 2.12 2.83
CA SER A 100 7.94 2.20 3.36
C SER A 100 7.12 3.20 2.57
N TYR A 101 5.91 2.80 2.22
CA TYR A 101 4.99 3.60 1.43
C TYR A 101 3.60 3.61 2.08
N ASN A 102 2.98 4.79 2.13
CA ASN A 102 1.65 4.98 2.72
C ASN A 102 1.07 6.29 2.21
N ASN A 103 -0.22 6.29 1.85
CA ASN A 103 -0.91 7.50 1.43
C ASN A 103 -1.32 8.43 2.59
N ASP A 104 -1.22 7.94 3.82
CA ASP A 104 -1.37 8.72 5.06
C ASP A 104 -0.24 8.28 6.01
N PRO A 105 1.01 8.72 5.77
CA PRO A 105 2.16 8.26 6.53
C PRO A 105 2.17 8.80 7.96
N PRO A 106 2.79 8.08 8.92
CA PRO A 106 2.90 8.58 10.29
C PRO A 106 3.75 9.85 10.36
N ASP A 107 3.36 10.76 11.25
CA ASP A 107 4.12 11.97 11.60
C ASP A 107 4.42 12.90 10.40
N VAL A 108 3.71 12.73 9.28
CA VAL A 108 3.81 13.57 8.09
C VAL A 108 2.47 14.29 7.89
N PRO A 109 2.47 15.63 7.65
CA PRO A 109 1.25 16.35 7.34
C PRO A 109 0.52 15.75 6.13
N LYS A 110 -0.82 15.76 6.15
CA LYS A 110 -1.64 15.14 5.10
C LYS A 110 -1.23 15.61 3.70
N VAL A 111 -0.54 14.74 2.96
CA VAL A 111 -0.16 14.96 1.57
C VAL A 111 -1.29 14.46 0.68
N ARG A 112 -1.67 15.24 -0.33
CA ARG A 112 -2.58 14.75 -1.36
C ARG A 112 -1.86 13.74 -2.23
N THR A 113 -2.15 12.47 -2.04
CA THR A 113 -1.66 11.39 -2.91
C THR A 113 -2.73 10.99 -3.91
N LYS A 114 -2.30 10.35 -5.00
CA LYS A 114 -3.20 9.81 -6.02
C LYS A 114 -3.29 8.28 -5.98
N SER A 115 -2.61 7.69 -5.00
CA SER A 115 -2.55 6.26 -4.71
C SER A 115 -2.98 6.03 -3.27
N ASN A 116 -3.67 4.92 -3.03
CA ASN A 116 -4.10 4.49 -1.70
C ASN A 116 -3.23 3.35 -1.14
N SER A 117 -2.19 2.94 -1.89
CA SER A 117 -1.32 1.82 -1.54
C SER A 117 -0.58 2.10 -0.24
N LYS A 118 -0.52 1.10 0.64
CA LYS A 118 0.29 1.14 1.87
C LYS A 118 1.04 -0.18 2.06
N GLY A 119 2.25 -0.11 2.61
CA GLY A 119 3.06 -1.29 2.81
C GLY A 119 4.54 -1.01 3.02
N VAL A 120 5.28 -2.11 3.12
CA VAL A 120 6.73 -2.14 3.31
C VAL A 120 7.31 -3.19 2.38
N LEU A 121 8.38 -2.85 1.67
CA LEU A 121 9.18 -3.81 0.90
C LEU A 121 10.57 -3.83 1.52
N MET A 122 10.95 -4.96 2.12
CA MET A 122 12.20 -5.15 2.85
C MET A 122 13.07 -6.21 2.20
N MET A 123 14.37 -6.03 2.32
CA MET A 123 15.41 -6.95 1.85
C MET A 123 16.50 -7.07 2.90
N ASP A 124 17.06 -8.27 3.01
CA ASP A 124 18.34 -8.52 3.63
C ASP A 124 19.45 -8.22 2.60
N THR A 125 20.52 -7.55 3.02
CA THR A 125 21.70 -7.31 2.18
C THR A 125 22.87 -8.26 2.49
N GLY A 126 22.72 -9.13 3.50
CA GLY A 126 23.72 -10.06 4.04
C GLY A 126 23.84 -11.40 3.31
N ASN A 127 23.62 -11.45 1.99
CA ASN A 127 23.70 -12.66 1.14
C ASN A 127 22.74 -13.81 1.52
N ASN A 128 21.65 -13.53 2.24
CA ASN A 128 20.71 -14.55 2.72
C ASN A 128 19.52 -14.84 1.77
N ASP A 129 19.43 -14.18 0.59
CA ASP A 129 18.28 -14.20 -0.34
C ASP A 129 16.94 -14.10 0.42
N ALA A 130 16.85 -13.10 1.31
CA ALA A 130 15.73 -12.94 2.22
C ALA A 130 15.06 -11.59 2.01
N ALA A 131 13.82 -11.61 1.54
CA ALA A 131 13.03 -10.42 1.36
C ALA A 131 11.57 -10.67 1.75
N ALA A 132 10.89 -9.59 2.15
CA ALA A 132 9.47 -9.65 2.46
C ALA A 132 8.75 -8.42 1.91
N TRP A 133 7.50 -8.65 1.54
CA TRP A 133 6.61 -7.60 1.08
C TRP A 133 5.33 -7.62 1.89
N ILE A 134 5.11 -6.53 2.63
CA ILE A 134 3.95 -6.31 3.47
C ILE A 134 3.00 -5.32 2.78
N VAL A 135 1.73 -5.67 2.70
CA VAL A 135 0.64 -4.81 2.24
C VAL A 135 -0.36 -4.66 3.38
N HIS A 136 -0.81 -3.44 3.66
CA HIS A 136 -1.79 -3.22 4.73
C HIS A 136 -2.75 -2.08 4.40
N THR A 137 -3.75 -1.93 5.27
CA THR A 137 -4.81 -0.92 5.15
C THR A 137 -4.71 0.18 6.22
N VAL A 138 -3.80 0.03 7.18
CA VAL A 138 -3.63 0.91 8.35
C VAL A 138 -2.98 2.25 7.96
N PRO A 139 -3.66 3.41 8.07
CA PRO A 139 -3.03 4.73 7.95
C PRO A 139 -2.13 5.00 9.16
N GLY A 140 -1.09 5.83 9.02
CA GLY A 140 -0.17 6.16 10.11
C GLY A 140 0.75 5.01 10.55
N PHE A 141 0.95 4.00 9.70
CA PHE A 141 1.71 2.78 10.03
C PHE A 141 2.57 2.31 8.85
N PRO A 142 3.70 1.64 9.08
CA PRO A 142 4.46 1.59 10.34
C PRO A 142 5.25 2.88 10.60
N LYS A 143 5.71 3.07 11.83
CA LYS A 143 6.63 4.15 12.20
C LYS A 143 8.08 3.76 11.90
N ALA A 144 8.53 4.08 10.68
CA ALA A 144 9.88 3.72 10.23
C ALA A 144 10.95 4.35 11.13
N ARG A 145 11.81 3.51 11.72
CA ARG A 145 12.92 3.88 12.62
C ARG A 145 12.54 4.63 13.92
N THR A 146 11.26 4.71 14.28
CA THR A 146 10.81 5.50 15.45
C THR A 146 9.99 4.71 16.47
N GLY A 147 10.15 3.38 16.49
CA GLY A 147 9.45 2.51 17.44
C GLY A 147 8.17 1.88 16.87
N TYR A 148 7.70 0.82 17.53
CA TYR A 148 6.45 0.16 17.16
C TYR A 148 5.28 0.97 17.73
N LEU A 149 4.38 1.42 16.86
CA LEU A 149 3.12 1.99 17.30
C LEU A 149 2.02 1.63 16.30
N PHE A 150 1.06 0.82 16.74
CA PHE A 150 -0.20 0.69 16.04
C PHE A 150 -1.07 1.92 16.36
N PRO A 151 -1.54 2.70 15.37
CA PRO A 151 -2.25 3.95 15.65
C PRO A 151 -3.51 3.72 16.50
N PRO A 152 -3.66 4.41 17.65
CA PRO A 152 -4.77 4.17 18.57
C PRO A 152 -6.16 4.36 17.93
N ALA A 153 -6.29 5.34 17.02
CA ALA A 153 -7.53 5.60 16.28
C ALA A 153 -7.95 4.42 15.36
N GLU A 154 -6.98 3.63 14.92
CA GLU A 154 -7.19 2.52 13.99
C GLU A 154 -7.51 1.21 14.74
N VAL A 155 -7.42 1.17 16.07
CA VAL A 155 -7.93 0.05 16.88
C VAL A 155 -9.45 -0.05 16.77
N GLN A 156 -10.15 1.08 16.62
CA GLN A 156 -11.60 1.11 16.46
C GLN A 156 -12.07 0.64 15.08
N LYS A 157 -11.16 0.46 14.11
CA LYS A 157 -11.48 0.11 12.73
C LYS A 157 -10.99 -1.28 12.34
N GLY A 158 -11.62 -1.87 11.34
CA GLY A 158 -11.23 -3.14 10.76
C GLY A 158 -10.10 -2.98 9.75
N HIS A 159 -9.05 -3.80 9.87
CA HIS A 159 -7.87 -3.73 9.03
C HIS A 159 -7.41 -5.11 8.55
N LEU A 160 -6.91 -5.13 7.31
CA LEU A 160 -6.22 -6.26 6.71
C LEU A 160 -4.73 -5.94 6.57
N LEU A 161 -3.90 -6.93 6.92
CA LEU A 161 -2.45 -6.94 6.69
C LEU A 161 -2.07 -8.27 6.03
N ILE A 162 -1.20 -8.22 5.03
CA ILE A 162 -0.66 -9.37 4.31
C ILE A 162 0.86 -9.24 4.30
N CYS A 163 1.55 -10.32 4.59
CA CYS A 163 2.99 -10.45 4.46
C CYS A 163 3.28 -11.60 3.49
N LEU A 164 4.17 -11.37 2.54
CA LEU A 164 4.70 -12.37 1.62
C LEU A 164 6.22 -12.45 1.77
N THR A 165 6.76 -13.62 2.09
CA THR A 165 8.20 -13.89 2.02
C THR A 165 8.54 -14.17 0.56
N ILE A 166 9.43 -13.38 -0.01
CA ILE A 166 9.78 -13.38 -1.43
C ILE A 166 11.29 -13.56 -1.60
N LYS A 167 11.70 -14.04 -2.77
CA LYS A 167 13.11 -14.00 -3.16
C LYS A 167 13.51 -12.60 -3.58
N GLU A 168 14.79 -12.27 -3.44
CA GLU A 168 15.31 -10.95 -3.78
C GLU A 168 15.21 -10.62 -5.27
N ASP A 169 15.20 -11.64 -6.14
CA ASP A 169 15.01 -11.49 -7.58
C ASP A 169 13.60 -10.97 -7.95
N GLN A 170 12.61 -11.18 -7.07
CA GLN A 170 11.24 -10.70 -7.27
C GLN A 170 11.08 -9.21 -6.95
N ILE A 171 12.04 -8.59 -6.25
CA ILE A 171 11.95 -7.21 -5.78
C ILE A 171 11.79 -6.23 -6.94
N ASP A 172 12.57 -6.37 -8.01
CA ASP A 172 12.49 -5.44 -9.14
C ASP A 172 11.13 -5.58 -9.89
N THR A 173 10.60 -6.80 -9.96
CA THR A 173 9.26 -7.07 -10.51
C THR A 173 8.17 -6.41 -9.66
N ILE A 174 8.25 -6.53 -8.33
CA ILE A 174 7.32 -5.86 -7.41
C ILE A 174 7.47 -4.35 -7.51
N ALA A 175 8.70 -3.83 -7.59
CA ALA A 175 8.98 -2.41 -7.74
C ALA A 175 8.36 -1.82 -9.02
N LEU A 176 8.37 -2.55 -10.14
CA LEU A 176 7.68 -2.12 -11.37
C LEU A 176 6.16 -1.95 -11.14
N THR A 177 5.53 -2.86 -10.40
CA THR A 177 4.11 -2.78 -10.09
C THR A 177 3.79 -1.66 -9.12
N LEU A 178 4.67 -1.41 -8.14
CA LEU A 178 4.59 -0.28 -7.20
C LEU A 178 4.75 1.04 -7.95
N ARG A 179 5.76 1.17 -8.81
CA ARG A 179 5.98 2.37 -9.64
C ARG A 179 4.74 2.72 -10.45
N SER A 180 4.09 1.70 -11.04
CA SER A 180 2.80 1.86 -11.74
C SER A 180 1.68 2.36 -10.85
N ALA A 181 1.67 2.00 -9.57
CA ALA A 181 0.68 2.46 -8.61
C ALA A 181 0.99 3.86 -8.03
N THR A 182 2.17 4.42 -8.33
CA THR A 182 2.64 5.73 -7.85
C THR A 182 2.36 5.98 -6.35
N PRO A 183 2.80 5.08 -5.44
CA PRO A 183 2.59 5.24 -4.02
C PRO A 183 3.45 6.39 -3.48
N LEU A 184 3.05 6.96 -2.33
CA LEU A 184 3.89 7.88 -1.58
C LEU A 184 4.88 7.09 -0.74
N ILE A 185 6.17 7.14 -1.11
CA ILE A 185 7.27 6.60 -0.31
C ILE A 185 7.64 7.67 0.71
N TYR A 186 7.59 7.31 2.00
CA TYR A 186 7.91 8.24 3.09
C TYR A 186 9.21 7.85 3.83
N TYR A 187 9.73 6.65 3.57
CA TYR A 187 11.02 6.20 4.08
C TYR A 187 11.71 5.27 3.07
N ASN A 188 13.01 5.44 2.91
CA ASN A 188 13.89 4.58 2.14
C ASN A 188 15.29 4.58 2.76
N ASP A 189 15.87 3.41 2.96
CA ASP A 189 17.28 3.25 3.33
C ASP A 189 18.01 2.18 2.49
N ILE A 190 17.42 1.78 1.36
CA ILE A 190 18.06 0.84 0.44
C ILE A 190 19.29 1.52 -0.18
N PRO A 191 20.50 0.92 -0.08
CA PRO A 191 21.72 1.52 -0.60
C PRO A 191 21.77 1.47 -2.13
N ASP A 192 22.52 2.41 -2.72
CA ASP A 192 22.67 2.52 -4.17
C ASP A 192 23.17 1.23 -4.83
N ALA A 193 24.06 0.47 -4.17
CA ALA A 193 24.53 -0.82 -4.65
C ALA A 193 23.38 -1.80 -4.94
N GLN A 194 22.37 -1.84 -4.07
CA GLN A 194 21.18 -2.70 -4.23
C GLN A 194 20.18 -2.14 -5.24
N MET A 195 20.14 -0.82 -5.43
CA MET A 195 19.30 -0.16 -6.43
C MET A 195 19.89 -0.23 -7.84
N ASN A 196 21.22 -0.24 -7.97
CA ASN A 196 21.90 -0.27 -9.27
C ASN A 196 21.67 -1.60 -10.02
N SER A 197 21.51 -2.70 -9.29
CA SER A 197 21.10 -3.99 -9.86
C SER A 197 19.59 -4.11 -10.11
N ARG A 198 18.77 -3.15 -9.63
CA ARG A 198 17.30 -3.20 -9.66
C ARG A 198 16.73 -1.89 -10.22
N PRO A 199 16.69 -1.72 -11.56
CA PRO A 199 16.37 -0.44 -12.19
C PRO A 199 14.94 0.05 -11.91
N ASN A 200 13.96 -0.83 -11.73
CA ASN A 200 12.60 -0.41 -11.38
C ASN A 200 12.49 0.03 -9.92
N LEU A 201 13.25 -0.61 -9.03
CA LEU A 201 13.38 -0.18 -7.65
C LEU A 201 14.02 1.20 -7.55
N ARG A 202 15.13 1.43 -8.27
CA ARG A 202 15.78 2.73 -8.34
C ARG A 202 14.79 3.81 -8.80
N LYS A 203 14.08 3.57 -9.91
CA LYS A 203 13.08 4.50 -10.45
C LYS A 203 11.90 4.76 -9.50
N LEU A 204 11.49 3.76 -8.75
CA LEU A 204 10.46 3.88 -7.73
C LEU A 204 10.91 4.81 -6.60
N VAL A 205 12.11 4.61 -6.07
CA VAL A 205 12.70 5.41 -4.97
C VAL A 205 12.93 6.87 -5.37
N PHE A 206 13.49 7.10 -6.57
CA PHE A 206 13.75 8.46 -7.08
C PHE A 206 12.51 9.15 -7.69
N GLY A 207 11.32 8.53 -7.64
CA GLY A 207 10.07 9.17 -8.04
C GLY A 207 9.93 9.42 -9.55
N GLU A 208 10.58 8.62 -10.39
CA GLU A 208 10.50 8.78 -11.85
C GLU A 208 9.08 8.47 -12.37
N SER A 209 8.35 9.54 -12.70
CA SER A 209 6.93 9.49 -13.04
C SER A 209 6.60 9.13 -14.50
N ARG A 210 7.62 9.01 -15.37
CA ARG A 210 7.44 8.60 -16.77
C ARG A 210 7.24 7.09 -16.85
N ILE A 211 5.97 6.68 -16.89
CA ILE A 211 5.57 5.31 -17.25
C ILE A 211 4.98 5.38 -18.65
N LEU A 212 5.67 4.75 -19.59
CA LEU A 212 5.17 4.58 -20.95
C LEU A 212 4.06 3.51 -20.96
N PRO A 213 3.08 3.59 -21.88
CA PRO A 213 2.09 2.55 -22.05
C PRO A 213 2.73 1.15 -22.21
N PRO A 214 2.08 0.08 -21.69
CA PRO A 214 0.74 0.06 -21.10
C PRO A 214 0.68 0.61 -19.67
N LEU A 215 -0.32 1.45 -19.40
CA LEU A 215 -0.58 2.05 -18.07
C LEU A 215 -1.28 1.09 -17.09
N ALA A 216 -1.32 -0.20 -17.42
CA ALA A 216 -1.77 -1.27 -16.55
C ALA A 216 -0.74 -2.40 -16.65
N VAL A 217 -0.20 -2.80 -15.51
CA VAL A 217 0.84 -3.81 -15.39
C VAL A 217 0.27 -4.99 -14.64
N ILE A 218 0.52 -6.18 -15.18
CA ILE A 218 0.16 -7.46 -14.55
C ILE A 218 1.45 -8.25 -14.46
N LYS A 219 1.81 -8.64 -13.25
CA LYS A 219 3.02 -9.43 -13.00
C LYS A 219 2.70 -10.56 -12.05
N ASP A 220 3.24 -11.72 -12.36
CA ASP A 220 3.21 -12.87 -11.49
C ASP A 220 4.51 -12.92 -10.69
N THR A 221 4.40 -13.36 -9.45
CA THR A 221 5.50 -13.65 -8.54
C THR A 221 5.13 -14.86 -7.70
N SER A 222 6.08 -15.38 -6.94
CA SER A 222 5.86 -16.47 -6.00
C SER A 222 6.54 -16.15 -4.68
N THR A 223 6.00 -16.70 -3.62
CA THR A 223 6.71 -16.72 -2.34
C THR A 223 7.95 -17.61 -2.40
N ALA A 224 8.84 -17.48 -1.42
CA ALA A 224 10.21 -18.01 -1.49
C ALA A 224 10.30 -19.53 -1.30
N THR A 225 9.40 -20.16 -0.54
CA THR A 225 9.45 -21.61 -0.28
C THR A 225 8.84 -22.42 -1.43
N GLY A 226 9.28 -23.66 -1.67
CA GLY A 226 8.73 -24.51 -2.75
C GLY A 226 7.54 -25.36 -2.30
N PRO A 227 6.45 -25.53 -3.09
CA PRO A 227 6.20 -25.05 -4.47
C PRO A 227 5.78 -23.57 -4.59
N GLY A 228 5.71 -22.84 -3.48
CA GLY A 228 5.49 -21.39 -3.43
C GLY A 228 4.06 -20.99 -3.75
N LEU A 229 3.51 -20.10 -2.93
CA LEU A 229 2.24 -19.47 -3.21
C LEU A 229 2.39 -18.57 -4.43
N LYS A 230 1.64 -18.85 -5.51
CA LYS A 230 1.62 -18.01 -6.70
C LYS A 230 0.81 -16.76 -6.42
N VAL A 231 1.37 -15.61 -6.78
CA VAL A 231 0.81 -14.29 -6.50
C VAL A 231 0.77 -13.47 -7.78
N THR A 232 -0.42 -13.08 -8.22
CA THR A 232 -0.57 -12.19 -9.39
C THR A 232 -0.89 -10.77 -8.95
N ILE A 233 -0.03 -9.81 -9.27
CA ILE A 233 -0.18 -8.39 -8.95
C ILE A 233 -0.81 -7.67 -10.14
N TYR A 234 -1.95 -7.01 -9.92
CA TYR A 234 -2.56 -6.10 -10.88
C TYR A 234 -2.34 -4.66 -10.44
N SER A 235 -1.68 -3.87 -11.27
CA SER A 235 -1.39 -2.46 -10.99
C SER A 235 -1.84 -1.59 -12.16
N LYS A 236 -2.36 -0.40 -11.87
CA LYS A 236 -2.67 0.59 -12.90
C LYS A 236 -2.14 1.97 -12.51
N GLY A 237 -1.62 2.64 -13.53
CA GLY A 237 -1.23 4.04 -13.51
C GLY A 237 -2.38 4.98 -13.19
N GLU A 238 -2.01 6.13 -12.65
CA GLU A 238 -2.88 7.29 -12.48
C GLU A 238 -3.59 7.65 -13.79
N LYS A 239 -2.81 7.79 -14.86
CA LYS A 239 -3.28 8.19 -16.20
C LYS A 239 -4.13 7.11 -16.88
N SER A 240 -4.25 5.91 -16.28
CA SER A 240 -5.06 4.83 -16.83
C SER A 240 -6.54 5.11 -16.63
N ARG A 241 -7.25 5.26 -17.76
CA ARG A 241 -8.72 5.37 -17.82
C ARG A 241 -9.43 4.04 -17.55
N TYR A 242 -8.69 2.95 -17.36
CA TYR A 242 -9.30 1.65 -17.05
C TYR A 242 -9.78 1.58 -15.60
N GLU A 243 -11.05 1.25 -15.45
CA GLU A 243 -11.64 0.86 -14.17
C GLU A 243 -11.10 -0.53 -13.78
N ILE A 244 -10.47 -0.64 -12.60
CA ILE A 244 -9.66 -1.81 -12.21
C ILE A 244 -10.52 -3.08 -12.09
N TYR A 245 -11.74 -3.00 -11.55
CA TYR A 245 -12.57 -4.17 -11.29
C TYR A 245 -13.09 -4.78 -12.58
N ARG A 246 -13.80 -4.00 -13.41
CA ARG A 246 -14.46 -4.50 -14.62
C ARG A 246 -13.51 -4.66 -15.79
N LYS A 247 -12.59 -3.70 -16.02
CA LYS A 247 -11.75 -3.69 -17.22
C LYS A 247 -10.48 -4.51 -17.06
N ILE A 248 -10.01 -4.76 -15.84
CA ILE A 248 -8.80 -5.53 -15.56
C ILE A 248 -9.15 -6.83 -14.83
N LEU A 249 -9.70 -6.78 -13.61
CA LEU A 249 -9.89 -7.97 -12.77
C LEU A 249 -10.90 -8.96 -13.36
N LEU A 250 -12.12 -8.56 -13.71
CA LEU A 250 -13.11 -9.47 -14.31
C LEU A 250 -12.64 -10.12 -15.62
N LYS A 251 -11.85 -9.39 -16.43
CA LYS A 251 -11.29 -9.92 -17.67
C LYS A 251 -10.22 -10.98 -17.41
N LYS A 252 -9.38 -10.77 -16.38
CA LYS A 252 -8.23 -11.64 -16.07
C LYS A 252 -8.62 -12.82 -15.19
N LEU A 253 -9.49 -12.61 -14.21
CA LEU A 253 -9.97 -13.66 -13.32
C LEU A 253 -10.99 -14.58 -14.00
N LYS A 254 -11.70 -14.09 -15.04
CA LYS A 254 -12.72 -14.84 -15.80
C LYS A 254 -13.78 -15.50 -14.90
N SER A 255 -14.07 -14.91 -13.74
CA SER A 255 -15.02 -15.42 -12.75
C SER A 255 -15.84 -14.27 -12.16
N THR A 256 -17.00 -14.61 -11.58
CA THR A 256 -17.75 -13.68 -10.73
C THR A 256 -16.95 -13.41 -9.45
N VAL A 257 -16.87 -12.15 -9.05
CA VAL A 257 -16.16 -11.72 -7.84
C VAL A 257 -17.13 -11.21 -6.79
N LYS A 258 -16.90 -11.58 -5.53
CA LYS A 258 -17.57 -11.01 -4.36
C LYS A 258 -16.63 -9.98 -3.72
N VAL A 259 -17.09 -8.75 -3.53
CA VAL A 259 -16.26 -7.61 -3.11
C VAL A 259 -16.70 -7.12 -1.73
N TRP A 260 -15.73 -7.03 -0.80
CA TRP A 260 -15.83 -6.31 0.46
C TRP A 260 -15.13 -4.96 0.31
N THR A 261 -15.86 -3.89 0.56
CA THR A 261 -15.38 -2.53 0.31
C THR A 261 -16.25 -1.53 1.07
N ALA A 262 -15.62 -0.53 1.67
CA ALA A 262 -16.32 0.61 2.25
C ALA A 262 -17.18 1.29 1.17
N ARG A 263 -18.48 1.38 1.41
CA ARG A 263 -19.46 1.86 0.43
C ARG A 263 -20.68 2.48 1.11
N ASP A 264 -21.39 3.28 0.33
CA ASP A 264 -22.74 3.74 0.68
C ASP A 264 -23.80 2.71 0.27
N ASN A 265 -25.05 2.97 0.67
CA ASN A 265 -26.21 2.15 0.30
C ASN A 265 -26.62 2.30 -1.19
N LYS A 266 -25.92 3.13 -1.97
CA LYS A 266 -26.24 3.42 -3.38
C LYS A 266 -25.42 2.59 -4.36
N LEU A 267 -24.29 2.05 -3.91
CA LEU A 267 -23.48 1.12 -4.70
C LEU A 267 -24.24 -0.19 -4.93
N LYS A 268 -24.44 -0.53 -6.19
CA LYS A 268 -25.10 -1.77 -6.61
C LYS A 268 -24.10 -2.74 -7.22
N SER A 269 -24.40 -4.03 -7.14
CA SER A 269 -23.70 -5.09 -7.88
C SER A 269 -23.69 -4.78 -9.39
N ASP A 270 -22.60 -5.12 -10.08
CA ASP A 270 -22.48 -4.99 -11.53
C ASP A 270 -22.64 -6.35 -12.20
N CYS A 271 -23.81 -6.57 -12.82
CA CYS A 271 -24.14 -7.80 -13.54
C CYS A 271 -24.15 -7.61 -15.07
N ARG A 272 -23.41 -6.64 -15.60
CA ARG A 272 -23.42 -6.30 -17.05
C ARG A 272 -22.73 -7.33 -17.94
N ILE A 273 -21.95 -8.25 -17.38
CA ILE A 273 -21.20 -9.25 -18.16
C ILE A 273 -21.73 -10.64 -17.79
N PRO A 274 -22.37 -11.36 -18.73
CA PRO A 274 -22.84 -12.73 -18.49
C PRO A 274 -21.72 -13.62 -17.95
N GLY A 275 -22.00 -14.33 -16.86
CA GLY A 275 -21.06 -15.23 -16.18
C GLY A 275 -19.91 -14.57 -15.40
N ARG A 276 -19.77 -13.23 -15.42
CA ARG A 276 -18.66 -12.49 -14.76
C ARG A 276 -19.18 -11.23 -14.09
N ASN A 277 -19.81 -11.41 -12.93
CA ASN A 277 -20.45 -10.33 -12.20
C ASN A 277 -19.55 -9.78 -11.08
N ILE A 278 -19.81 -8.54 -10.66
CA ILE A 278 -19.33 -7.97 -9.40
C ILE A 278 -20.49 -8.02 -8.42
N ARG A 279 -20.38 -8.88 -7.39
CA ARG A 279 -21.35 -8.98 -6.30
C ARG A 279 -20.78 -8.32 -5.05
N LEU A 280 -21.62 -7.61 -4.30
CA LEU A 280 -21.21 -6.99 -3.06
C LEU A 280 -21.43 -7.96 -1.89
N VAL A 281 -20.44 -8.09 -1.00
CA VAL A 281 -20.58 -8.88 0.22
C VAL A 281 -21.50 -8.15 1.20
N THR A 282 -22.49 -8.85 1.74
CA THR A 282 -23.44 -8.32 2.72
C THR A 282 -22.77 -8.14 4.09
N SER A 283 -23.05 -7.01 4.74
CA SER A 283 -22.64 -6.72 6.12
C SER A 283 -23.64 -7.34 7.11
N PRO A 284 -23.20 -7.84 8.28
CA PRO A 284 -21.82 -7.97 8.75
C PRO A 284 -21.12 -9.22 8.19
N ILE A 285 -19.79 -9.23 8.22
CA ILE A 285 -18.98 -10.44 8.06
C ILE A 285 -18.47 -10.91 9.42
N SER A 286 -18.10 -12.18 9.52
CA SER A 286 -17.40 -12.72 10.68
C SER A 286 -16.11 -13.41 10.27
N VAL A 287 -15.01 -13.09 10.97
CA VAL A 287 -13.71 -13.75 10.86
C VAL A 287 -13.46 -14.49 12.17
N ASN A 288 -13.69 -15.80 12.17
CA ASN A 288 -13.53 -16.67 13.33
C ASN A 288 -14.18 -16.12 14.63
N GLY A 289 -15.45 -15.70 14.52
CA GLY A 289 -16.23 -15.15 15.63
C GLY A 289 -16.21 -13.63 15.74
N ASP A 290 -15.16 -12.96 15.27
CA ASP A 290 -15.08 -11.50 15.34
C ASP A 290 -15.89 -10.87 14.20
N GLN A 291 -16.79 -9.95 14.52
CA GLN A 291 -17.65 -9.31 13.52
C GLN A 291 -17.03 -8.03 12.96
N SER A 292 -17.20 -7.81 11.67
CA SER A 292 -16.89 -6.57 10.97
C SER A 292 -18.10 -6.05 10.22
N THR A 293 -18.37 -4.75 10.37
CA THR A 293 -19.39 -4.03 9.61
C THR A 293 -18.73 -3.11 8.58
N LEU A 294 -19.46 -2.73 7.53
CA LEU A 294 -18.94 -1.88 6.46
C LEU A 294 -18.54 -0.47 6.93
N GLU A 295 -19.21 0.02 7.98
CA GLU A 295 -19.00 1.36 8.52
C GLU A 295 -17.70 1.47 9.30
N ASN A 296 -17.31 0.36 9.94
CA ASN A 296 -16.16 0.33 10.84
C ASN A 296 -14.97 -0.41 10.24
N ASP A 297 -15.08 -1.01 9.07
CA ASP A 297 -14.02 -1.78 8.44
C ASP A 297 -13.50 -1.07 7.18
N VAL A 298 -12.21 -0.69 7.20
CA VAL A 298 -11.57 0.00 6.07
C VAL A 298 -10.83 -0.96 5.15
N SER A 299 -10.87 -2.26 5.44
CA SER A 299 -10.27 -3.26 4.58
C SER A 299 -11.02 -3.38 3.27
N GLN A 300 -10.28 -3.74 2.22
CA GLN A 300 -10.81 -3.85 0.88
C GLN A 300 -10.23 -5.09 0.24
N TRP A 301 -11.11 -6.01 -0.11
CA TRP A 301 -10.71 -7.29 -0.67
C TRP A 301 -11.82 -7.85 -1.55
N LEU A 302 -11.45 -8.80 -2.39
CA LEU A 302 -12.41 -9.57 -3.16
C LEU A 302 -12.01 -11.03 -3.19
N VAL A 303 -13.02 -11.87 -3.43
CA VAL A 303 -12.86 -13.30 -3.64
C VAL A 303 -13.56 -13.70 -4.94
N THR A 304 -13.00 -14.68 -5.64
CA THR A 304 -13.70 -15.27 -6.78
C THR A 304 -14.71 -16.32 -6.31
N GLU A 305 -15.87 -16.37 -6.95
CA GLU A 305 -16.89 -17.40 -6.69
C GLU A 305 -16.40 -18.79 -7.14
N THR A 306 -15.61 -18.82 -8.22
CA THR A 306 -14.93 -20.02 -8.71
C THR A 306 -13.42 -19.78 -8.76
N GLY A 307 -12.62 -20.82 -8.53
CA GLY A 307 -11.16 -20.73 -8.68
C GLY A 307 -10.40 -20.17 -7.48
N ASN A 308 -11.06 -20.00 -6.32
CA ASN A 308 -10.38 -19.97 -5.02
C ASN A 308 -9.33 -18.85 -4.84
N LYS A 309 -9.58 -17.67 -5.39
CA LYS A 309 -8.64 -16.55 -5.33
C LYS A 309 -9.09 -15.52 -4.32
N PHE A 310 -8.15 -15.06 -3.50
CA PHE A 310 -8.31 -13.92 -2.61
C PHE A 310 -7.42 -12.78 -3.12
N CYS A 311 -7.96 -11.56 -3.19
CA CYS A 311 -7.20 -10.37 -3.58
C CYS A 311 -7.43 -9.26 -2.55
N ALA A 312 -6.35 -8.67 -2.02
CA ALA A 312 -6.42 -7.38 -1.36
C ALA A 312 -6.47 -6.26 -2.39
N VAL A 313 -7.14 -5.16 -2.09
CA VAL A 313 -7.31 -4.05 -3.03
C VAL A 313 -6.99 -2.73 -2.35
N ASP A 314 -6.22 -1.86 -3.01
CA ASP A 314 -5.88 -0.55 -2.45
C ASP A 314 -6.98 0.49 -2.72
N LYS A 315 -7.70 0.35 -3.84
CA LYS A 315 -8.72 1.30 -4.29
C LYS A 315 -10.12 0.71 -4.13
N PRO A 316 -11.03 1.36 -3.38
CA PRO A 316 -12.35 0.79 -3.09
C PRO A 316 -13.17 0.69 -4.36
N TYR A 317 -14.09 -0.28 -4.38
CA TYR A 317 -15.07 -0.37 -5.45
C TYR A 317 -16.18 0.65 -5.18
N GLN A 318 -16.34 1.61 -6.08
CA GLN A 318 -17.30 2.70 -5.95
C GLN A 318 -17.99 2.96 -7.29
N ARG A 319 -19.22 3.47 -7.24
CA ARG A 319 -20.07 3.69 -8.42
C ARG A 319 -19.54 4.91 -9.16
N ALA A 320 -18.67 4.67 -10.14
CA ALA A 320 -18.11 5.66 -11.06
C ALA A 320 -17.93 7.05 -10.42
N LEU A 321 -16.82 7.25 -9.69
CA LEU A 321 -16.19 8.57 -9.72
C LEU A 321 -15.82 8.84 -11.18
N LYS A 322 -16.75 9.45 -11.94
CA LYS A 322 -16.52 9.86 -13.33
C LYS A 322 -15.30 10.79 -13.45
N ASN A 323 -14.80 11.34 -12.34
CA ASN A 323 -13.67 12.27 -12.28
C ASN A 323 -12.48 11.84 -11.38
N CYS A 324 -12.19 10.54 -11.19
CA CYS A 324 -10.94 10.13 -10.53
C CYS A 324 -9.95 9.43 -11.47
N THR A 325 -9.04 10.23 -12.04
CA THR A 325 -7.72 9.85 -12.55
C THR A 325 -6.80 9.36 -11.42
N GLY A 326 -7.27 8.48 -10.53
CA GLY A 326 -6.46 7.96 -9.41
C GLY A 326 -5.76 6.65 -9.79
N ALA A 327 -4.49 6.51 -9.41
CA ALA A 327 -3.73 5.26 -9.49
C ALA A 327 -4.39 4.20 -8.58
N GLY A 328 -4.27 2.93 -8.94
CA GLY A 328 -4.87 1.85 -8.15
C GLY A 328 -4.13 0.55 -8.36
N ARG A 329 -3.92 -0.19 -7.29
CA ARG A 329 -3.29 -1.51 -7.33
C ARG A 329 -4.14 -2.47 -6.52
N THR A 330 -4.15 -3.73 -6.93
CA THR A 330 -4.62 -4.82 -6.10
C THR A 330 -3.41 -5.55 -5.55
N GLY A 331 -3.35 -5.72 -4.24
CA GLY A 331 -2.51 -6.72 -3.60
C GLY A 331 -2.78 -8.08 -4.24
N GLY A 332 -1.72 -8.87 -4.42
CA GLY A 332 -1.74 -9.97 -5.38
C GLY A 332 -2.83 -11.03 -5.12
N ALA A 333 -3.29 -11.67 -6.20
CA ALA A 333 -4.22 -12.78 -6.13
C ALA A 333 -3.47 -14.04 -5.69
N LEU A 334 -3.84 -14.60 -4.54
CA LEU A 334 -3.28 -15.86 -4.04
C LEU A 334 -3.85 -17.04 -4.83
N HIS A 335 -2.98 -17.91 -5.33
CA HIS A 335 -3.31 -19.02 -6.21
C HIS A 335 -2.69 -20.34 -5.71
N ASP A 336 -3.51 -21.29 -5.24
CA ASP A 336 -3.09 -22.67 -4.96
C ASP A 336 -4.24 -23.71 -5.09
N PRO A 337 -4.01 -24.90 -5.72
CA PRO A 337 -4.86 -26.08 -5.64
C PRO A 337 -4.13 -27.19 -4.84
N PRO A 338 -4.45 -27.48 -3.54
CA PRO A 338 -5.74 -28.01 -3.05
C PRO A 338 -6.21 -27.43 -1.69
N ILE A 339 -5.46 -26.47 -1.12
CA ILE A 339 -5.68 -25.92 0.24
C ILE A 339 -6.87 -24.93 0.27
N THR A 340 -7.28 -24.45 -0.88
CA THR A 340 -8.45 -23.57 -1.02
C THR A 340 -9.80 -24.31 -1.05
N SER A 341 -9.80 -25.64 -1.06
CA SER A 341 -11.03 -26.40 -0.79
C SER A 341 -11.51 -26.18 0.64
N GLN A 342 -10.62 -26.12 1.65
CA GLN A 342 -11.03 -25.90 3.03
C GLN A 342 -11.27 -24.42 3.35
N LEU A 343 -10.45 -23.50 2.82
CA LEU A 343 -10.59 -22.05 3.08
C LEU A 343 -11.90 -21.47 2.52
N THR A 344 -12.29 -21.86 1.30
CA THR A 344 -13.51 -21.32 0.65
C THR A 344 -14.76 -22.08 1.05
N GLN A 345 -14.70 -23.41 1.26
CA GLN A 345 -15.86 -24.25 1.59
C GLN A 345 -16.30 -24.10 3.05
N ARG A 346 -15.38 -23.77 3.97
CA ARG A 346 -15.70 -23.50 5.39
C ARG A 346 -16.12 -22.05 5.63
N LEU A 347 -15.54 -21.07 4.92
CA LEU A 347 -16.10 -19.70 4.88
C LEU A 347 -17.50 -19.70 4.25
N HIS A 348 -17.76 -20.55 3.24
CA HIS A 348 -19.12 -20.81 2.71
C HIS A 348 -20.06 -21.50 3.72
N ARG A 349 -19.58 -22.49 4.49
CA ARG A 349 -20.41 -23.20 5.50
C ARG A 349 -20.80 -22.31 6.68
N SER A 350 -19.88 -21.47 7.17
CA SER A 350 -20.18 -20.50 8.24
C SER A 350 -21.12 -19.38 7.78
N LEU A 351 -21.09 -19.04 6.48
CA LEU A 351 -22.06 -18.12 5.85
C LEU A 351 -23.34 -18.84 5.34
N GLY A 352 -23.38 -20.17 5.36
CA GLY A 352 -24.46 -20.99 4.80
C GLY A 352 -25.79 -20.83 5.52
N TYR A 353 -25.76 -20.64 6.85
CA TYR A 353 -26.96 -20.37 7.65
C TYR A 353 -27.58 -18.99 7.35
N VAL A 354 -26.80 -18.05 6.80
CA VAL A 354 -27.26 -16.72 6.40
C VAL A 354 -27.68 -16.71 4.91
N ILE A 355 -27.06 -17.54 4.07
CA ILE A 355 -27.37 -17.66 2.64
C ILE A 355 -28.79 -18.20 2.38
N THR A 356 -29.30 -19.12 3.22
CA THR A 356 -30.66 -19.65 3.06
C THR A 356 -31.74 -18.59 3.36
N THR A 357 -31.45 -17.63 4.24
CA THR A 357 -32.36 -16.53 4.60
C THR A 357 -32.26 -15.34 3.63
N VAL A 358 -31.08 -15.11 3.03
CA VAL A 358 -30.84 -14.01 2.07
C VAL A 358 -31.35 -14.34 0.64
N ASN A 359 -31.61 -15.60 0.32
CA ASN A 359 -32.16 -16.02 -0.98
C ASN A 359 -33.63 -15.61 -1.23
N LYS A 360 -34.27 -14.79 -0.38
CA LYS A 360 -35.69 -14.45 -0.52
C LYS A 360 -36.05 -13.03 -0.97
N ILE A 361 -35.13 -12.07 -1.18
CA ILE A 361 -35.49 -10.69 -1.60
C ILE A 361 -34.29 -10.06 -2.35
N ARG A 362 -34.34 -9.46 -3.56
CA ARG A 362 -35.35 -9.20 -4.60
C ARG A 362 -34.58 -9.23 -5.94
N SER A 363 -34.93 -10.15 -6.85
CA SER A 363 -34.87 -9.85 -8.28
C SER A 363 -35.89 -8.74 -8.57
N ILE A 364 -35.79 -8.04 -9.72
CA ILE A 364 -36.60 -6.86 -10.11
C ILE A 364 -35.91 -5.52 -9.77
N SER A 365 -34.92 -5.12 -10.59
CA SER A 365 -34.71 -3.71 -11.00
C SER A 365 -33.69 -3.60 -12.16
N CYS A 366 -33.77 -4.47 -13.18
CA CYS A 366 -32.76 -4.55 -14.24
C CYS A 366 -33.25 -4.17 -15.65
N ASN A 367 -34.21 -3.25 -15.76
CA ASN A 367 -34.54 -2.59 -17.03
C ASN A 367 -34.93 -1.12 -16.77
N ASP A 368 -34.06 -0.19 -17.15
CA ASP A 368 -34.34 1.26 -17.42
C ASP A 368 -33.14 1.88 -18.16
N ARG A 369 -32.70 1.15 -19.19
CA ARG A 369 -31.59 1.48 -20.09
C ARG A 369 -32.12 2.43 -21.18
N LEU A 370 -31.26 3.26 -21.76
CA LEU A 370 -31.44 4.07 -22.99
C LEU A 370 -31.91 5.54 -22.94
N PHE A 371 -32.75 6.04 -22.03
CA PHE A 371 -33.36 7.38 -22.24
C PHE A 371 -32.55 8.61 -21.72
N SER A 372 -31.87 8.56 -20.58
CA SER A 372 -31.15 9.75 -20.04
C SER A 372 -29.76 9.96 -20.65
N GLN A 373 -29.35 9.13 -21.62
CA GLN A 373 -28.03 9.18 -22.27
C GLN A 373 -27.97 10.11 -23.51
N MET A 374 -29.01 10.87 -23.85
CA MET A 374 -28.97 11.73 -25.05
C MET A 374 -29.15 13.24 -24.84
N TYR A 375 -29.59 13.74 -23.67
CA TYR A 375 -30.08 15.14 -23.61
C TYR A 375 -29.18 16.18 -22.90
N GLU A 376 -28.27 15.83 -21.99
CA GLU A 376 -27.53 16.84 -21.18
C GLU A 376 -26.02 16.93 -21.45
N GLN A 377 -25.51 16.19 -22.44
CA GLN A 377 -24.08 15.85 -22.53
C GLN A 377 -23.15 16.86 -23.23
N ASN A 378 -23.60 18.03 -23.71
CA ASN A 378 -22.73 18.89 -24.53
C ASN A 378 -22.55 20.37 -24.11
N ASP A 379 -23.35 20.95 -23.21
CA ASP A 379 -23.32 22.42 -22.99
C ASP A 379 -22.66 22.87 -21.66
N GLU A 380 -22.71 22.03 -20.61
CA GLU A 380 -22.17 22.36 -19.29
C GLU A 380 -20.64 22.12 -19.16
N GLU A 381 -20.12 21.13 -19.91
CA GLU A 381 -18.70 20.72 -19.83
C GLU A 381 -17.77 21.74 -20.50
N PHE A 382 -18.22 22.39 -21.58
CA PHE A 382 -17.48 23.45 -22.27
C PHE A 382 -17.33 24.70 -21.39
N ASN A 383 -18.41 25.13 -20.72
CA ASN A 383 -18.39 26.29 -19.83
C ASN A 383 -17.56 26.06 -18.55
N ARG A 384 -17.50 24.83 -18.02
CA ARG A 384 -16.62 24.48 -16.89
C ARG A 384 -15.14 24.44 -17.27
N LEU A 385 -14.81 23.94 -18.46
CA LEU A 385 -13.43 23.94 -18.96
C LEU A 385 -12.91 25.36 -19.15
N LEU A 386 -13.73 26.27 -19.70
CA LEU A 386 -13.40 27.70 -19.84
C LEU A 386 -13.09 28.34 -18.46
N MET A 387 -13.90 28.05 -17.44
CA MET A 387 -13.71 28.58 -16.09
C MET A 387 -12.43 28.02 -15.40
N VAL A 388 -12.07 26.77 -15.65
CA VAL A 388 -10.82 26.17 -15.12
C VAL A 388 -9.59 26.74 -15.82
N VAL A 389 -9.67 26.99 -17.13
CA VAL A 389 -8.60 27.64 -17.89
C VAL A 389 -8.38 29.07 -17.39
N GLU A 390 -9.44 29.86 -17.19
CA GLU A 390 -9.35 31.22 -16.65
C GLU A 390 -8.81 31.26 -15.21
N ARG A 391 -9.22 30.33 -14.33
CA ARG A 391 -8.65 30.20 -12.98
C ARG A 391 -7.18 29.83 -13.00
N THR A 392 -6.78 28.95 -13.91
CA THR A 392 -5.38 28.52 -14.06
C THR A 392 -4.53 29.66 -14.61
N ARG A 393 -5.03 30.41 -15.59
CA ARG A 393 -4.41 31.63 -16.11
C ARG A 393 -4.22 32.68 -15.02
N SER A 394 -5.26 32.95 -14.23
CA SER A 394 -5.20 33.90 -13.10
C SER A 394 -4.15 33.49 -12.05
N ALA A 395 -4.12 32.21 -11.66
CA ALA A 395 -3.15 31.71 -10.69
C ALA A 395 -1.70 31.77 -11.20
N ILE A 396 -1.47 31.43 -12.48
CA ILE A 396 -0.13 31.50 -13.10
C ILE A 396 0.30 32.96 -13.24
N SER A 397 -0.59 33.86 -13.67
CA SER A 397 -0.32 35.30 -13.77
C SER A 397 0.02 35.90 -12.41
N GLN A 398 -0.76 35.57 -11.37
CA GLN A 398 -0.50 36.02 -10.00
C GLN A 398 0.84 35.49 -9.47
N PHE A 399 1.15 34.23 -9.73
CA PHE A 399 2.43 33.64 -9.34
C PHE A 399 3.61 34.30 -10.06
N ALA A 400 3.51 34.53 -11.37
CA ALA A 400 4.53 35.22 -12.16
C ALA A 400 4.74 36.68 -11.72
N SER A 401 3.66 37.36 -11.30
CA SER A 401 3.71 38.70 -10.71
C SER A 401 4.41 38.68 -9.34
N ASN A 402 4.08 37.68 -8.50
CA ASN A 402 4.71 37.49 -7.19
C ASN A 402 6.21 37.20 -7.30
N LEU A 403 6.67 36.49 -8.33
CA LEU A 403 8.12 36.28 -8.56
C LEU A 403 8.88 37.59 -8.81
N ALA A 404 8.25 38.56 -9.48
CA ALA A 404 8.85 39.89 -9.69
C ALA A 404 8.91 40.68 -8.37
N LEU A 405 7.87 40.54 -7.54
CA LEU A 405 7.82 41.13 -6.20
C LEU A 405 8.86 40.50 -5.27
N PHE A 406 9.03 39.17 -5.31
CA PHE A 406 10.05 38.46 -4.55
C PHE A 406 11.46 38.89 -4.96
N LYS A 407 11.73 39.05 -6.26
CA LYS A 407 13.01 39.59 -6.73
C LYS A 407 13.27 41.00 -6.18
N ARG A 408 12.27 41.89 -6.23
CA ARG A 408 12.39 43.26 -5.73
C ARG A 408 12.64 43.30 -4.22
N ASN A 409 11.94 42.47 -3.45
CA ASN A 409 12.10 42.37 -2.00
C ASN A 409 13.46 41.78 -1.63
N PHE A 410 13.93 40.74 -2.34
CA PHE A 410 15.26 40.16 -2.14
C PHE A 410 16.37 41.17 -2.43
N GLY A 411 16.28 41.92 -3.53
CA GLY A 411 17.22 42.98 -3.86
C GLY A 411 17.23 44.15 -2.86
N ARG A 412 16.17 44.30 -2.07
CA ARG A 412 16.06 45.28 -0.96
C ARG A 412 16.41 44.69 0.41
N LYS A 413 16.85 43.43 0.47
CA LYS A 413 17.11 42.67 1.71
C LYS A 413 15.89 42.53 2.63
N GLU A 414 14.69 42.56 2.05
CA GLU A 414 13.41 42.43 2.75
C GLU A 414 12.92 40.96 2.72
N PHE A 415 13.31 40.16 3.73
CA PHE A 415 13.08 38.71 3.75
C PHE A 415 11.84 38.24 4.54
N TYR A 416 10.91 39.14 4.88
CA TYR A 416 9.77 38.84 5.75
C TYR A 416 8.84 37.72 5.23
N GLN A 417 8.88 37.44 3.93
CA GLN A 417 8.09 36.39 3.28
C GLN A 417 8.75 35.00 3.34
N PHE A 418 10.01 34.91 3.77
CA PHE A 418 10.80 33.69 3.81
C PHE A 418 11.25 33.44 5.26
N GLN A 419 10.43 32.71 6.02
CA GLN A 419 10.68 32.43 7.45
C GLN A 419 12.09 31.88 7.72
N SER A 420 12.64 31.07 6.81
CA SER A 420 13.99 30.51 6.89
C SER A 420 15.11 31.55 6.71
N PHE A 421 14.88 32.62 5.93
CA PHE A 421 15.86 33.70 5.72
C PHE A 421 15.71 34.84 6.73
N ALA A 422 14.53 35.02 7.33
CA ALA A 422 14.33 35.95 8.43
C ALA A 422 15.20 35.59 9.67
N ALA A 423 15.54 34.31 9.85
CA ALA A 423 16.46 33.83 10.88
C ALA A 423 17.93 34.20 10.60
N LEU A 424 18.35 34.14 9.32
CA LEU A 424 19.71 34.43 8.85
C LEU A 424 20.07 35.93 8.90
N ARG A 425 19.08 36.84 8.96
CA ARG A 425 19.34 38.27 9.15
C ARG A 425 19.97 38.59 10.52
N LYS A 426 19.78 37.72 11.51
CA LYS A 426 20.34 37.92 12.86
C LYS A 426 21.83 37.58 12.96
N SER A 427 22.39 36.86 11.99
CA SER A 427 23.79 36.41 12.01
C SER A 427 24.74 37.25 11.14
N GLU A 428 24.28 38.33 10.48
CA GLU A 428 25.09 39.14 9.53
C GLU A 428 25.71 38.34 8.36
N GLU A 429 25.29 37.09 8.12
CA GLU A 429 25.93 36.16 7.16
C GLU A 429 25.43 36.27 5.70
N VAL A 430 24.51 37.19 5.38
CA VAL A 430 23.93 37.26 4.02
C VAL A 430 24.78 38.16 3.12
N HIS A 431 25.74 37.55 2.43
CA HIS A 431 26.63 38.22 1.47
C HIS A 431 25.88 38.66 0.20
N ASP A 432 26.17 39.87 -0.29
CA ASP A 432 25.54 40.47 -1.48
C ASP A 432 25.60 39.59 -2.75
N ASP A 433 26.67 38.80 -2.92
CA ASP A 433 26.83 37.89 -4.05
C ASP A 433 25.78 36.75 -4.03
N GLY A 434 25.43 36.25 -2.85
CA GLY A 434 24.40 35.23 -2.68
C GLY A 434 22.99 35.75 -2.98
N ILE A 435 22.74 37.03 -2.66
CA ILE A 435 21.48 37.72 -3.00
C ILE A 435 21.36 37.87 -4.52
N GLN A 436 22.46 38.20 -5.20
CA GLN A 436 22.48 38.36 -6.65
C GLN A 436 22.19 37.05 -7.38
N VAL A 437 22.84 35.95 -6.97
CA VAL A 437 22.59 34.61 -7.52
C VAL A 437 21.12 34.22 -7.37
N TYR A 438 20.51 34.48 -6.22
CA TYR A 438 19.09 34.20 -6.00
C TYR A 438 18.18 35.07 -6.86
N CYS A 439 18.49 36.36 -7.02
CA CYS A 439 17.78 37.26 -7.91
C CYS A 439 17.83 36.79 -9.37
N ASP A 440 18.96 36.27 -9.81
CA ASP A 440 19.14 35.73 -11.16
C ASP A 440 18.35 34.44 -11.37
N HIS A 441 18.32 33.56 -10.36
CA HIS A 441 17.45 32.37 -10.36
C HIS A 441 15.97 32.73 -10.46
N LEU A 442 15.50 33.77 -9.76
CA LEU A 442 14.12 34.24 -9.87
C LEU A 442 13.78 34.78 -11.26
N VAL A 443 14.74 35.43 -11.94
CA VAL A 443 14.58 35.89 -13.33
C VAL A 443 14.46 34.70 -14.29
N VAL A 444 15.35 33.72 -14.18
CA VAL A 444 15.33 32.51 -15.00
C VAL A 444 14.04 31.72 -14.77
N LEU A 445 13.60 31.59 -13.51
CA LEU A 445 12.35 30.92 -13.15
C LEU A 445 11.13 31.64 -13.75
N LYS A 446 11.07 32.97 -13.65
CA LYS A 446 9.99 33.77 -14.24
C LYS A 446 9.95 33.59 -15.76
N LYS A 447 11.09 33.69 -16.43
CA LYS A 447 11.19 33.50 -17.89
C LYS A 447 10.75 32.09 -18.31
N GLY A 448 11.24 31.05 -17.62
CA GLY A 448 10.85 29.67 -17.88
C GLY A 448 9.37 29.38 -17.63
N MET A 449 8.74 30.07 -16.69
CA MET A 449 7.29 29.99 -16.50
C MET A 449 6.51 30.71 -17.60
N GLN A 450 6.97 31.87 -18.04
CA GLN A 450 6.33 32.60 -19.15
C GLN A 450 6.40 31.80 -20.45
N GLU A 451 7.55 31.19 -20.76
CA GLU A 451 7.71 30.34 -21.95
C GLU A 451 6.89 29.05 -21.87
N ARG A 452 6.90 28.38 -20.71
CA ARG A 452 6.20 27.08 -20.53
C ARG A 452 4.68 27.19 -20.51
N PHE A 453 4.15 28.35 -20.17
CA PHE A 453 2.72 28.61 -20.07
C PHE A 453 2.24 29.68 -21.04
N GLN A 454 3.03 30.01 -22.08
CA GLN A 454 2.71 31.05 -23.06
C GLN A 454 1.32 30.83 -23.65
N ASP A 455 1.00 29.61 -24.08
CA ASP A 455 -0.29 29.24 -24.67
C ASP A 455 -1.48 29.51 -23.73
N ILE A 456 -1.28 29.43 -22.41
CA ILE A 456 -2.33 29.67 -21.40
C ILE A 456 -2.42 31.16 -21.04
N LEU A 457 -1.30 31.89 -21.13
CA LEU A 457 -1.22 33.31 -20.81
C LEU A 457 -1.76 34.20 -21.95
N THR A 458 -1.67 33.74 -23.20
CA THR A 458 -2.09 34.46 -24.42
C THR A 458 -3.47 34.07 -24.96
N MET A 459 -4.15 33.07 -24.37
CA MET A 459 -5.61 32.88 -24.56
C MET A 459 -6.37 34.11 -24.07
#